data_AF-A0A8H6V2F9-F1
#
_entry.id   AF-A0A8H6V2F9-F1
#
_cell.length_a   1.000
_cell.length_b   1.000
_cell.length_c   1.000
_cell.angle_alpha   90.00
_cell.angle_beta   90.00
_cell.angle_gamma   90.00
#
_symmetry.space_group_name_H-M   'P 1'
#
loop_
_entity.id
_entity.type
_entity.pdbx_description
1 polymer ?
#
loop_
_entity_poly.entity_id
_entity_poly.type
_entity_poly.pdbx_seq_one_letter_code
_entity_poly.pdbx_strand_id
1 'polypeptide(L)'
;MSVALLTVHIIVAVQAQKFTFPLRDLHNLFTMTAAISVGALALFSIPWFRQWSYEIFLRGHQLLAALFVYGTWQHLEARSGSSKMYFLVALGVFGLTTFLFQLVPLLYRNGLFAGRGYPRAEVSFSIKSNEHNERIDVTAAHVRVSLPRPVQVEAGQYINLWMPAVSLWSWAQTHPFTVTSWAKGPQNTMELLVQPCRGLSAHLARYATKAGETSVSFFALFTGPHGMSEDVRHYESILVIASGFGIAAAIPYMKKMIYGYYTRTLEARRLHLVWQVESRAEITGAEHLLNNLLEDDYKDYGYILNISIYMGDLAMEKLPSGQHKRVCFYQGAPDYRNIISVEASGALIKRQPGDPIKRLTNIRDEQRRTLVMASTTGKNRDRIRETVRSYLRQRVKLSELEYQPTESIH
;
A
#
# COMPACT_ATOMS: atom_id res chain seq x y z
N MET A 1 -17.24 -23.72 9.53
CA MET A 1 -18.55 -23.86 10.20
C MET A 1 -19.66 -24.25 9.21
N SER A 2 -19.93 -23.47 8.15
CA SER A 2 -21.02 -23.76 7.21
C SER A 2 -20.89 -25.10 6.46
N VAL A 3 -19.67 -25.49 6.06
CA VAL A 3 -19.43 -26.81 5.44
C VAL A 3 -19.73 -27.95 6.41
N ALA A 4 -19.33 -27.85 7.68
CA ALA A 4 -19.61 -28.86 8.68
C ALA A 4 -21.11 -29.01 8.95
N LEU A 5 -21.85 -27.89 8.99
CA LEU A 5 -23.30 -27.88 9.14
C LEU A 5 -24.01 -28.51 7.93
N LEU A 6 -23.51 -28.26 6.71
CA LEU A 6 -23.96 -28.95 5.51
C LEU A 6 -23.70 -30.47 5.59
N THR A 7 -22.49 -30.87 6.02
CA THR A 7 -22.15 -32.29 6.15
C THR A 7 -23.06 -33.00 7.14
N VAL A 8 -23.35 -32.40 8.30
CA VAL A 8 -24.32 -32.93 9.28
C VAL A 8 -25.72 -33.02 8.66
N HIS A 9 -26.16 -31.99 7.93
CA HIS A 9 -27.47 -32.00 7.27
C HIS A 9 -27.59 -33.14 6.24
N ILE A 10 -26.54 -33.39 5.45
CA ILE A 10 -26.47 -34.50 4.50
C ILE A 10 -26.52 -35.85 5.24
N ILE A 11 -25.73 -36.02 6.30
CA ILE A 11 -25.68 -37.27 7.09
C ILE A 11 -27.06 -37.58 7.69
N VAL A 12 -27.70 -36.59 8.32
CA VAL A 12 -29.04 -36.74 8.90
C VAL A 12 -30.07 -37.06 7.82
N ALA A 13 -30.02 -36.38 6.67
CA ALA A 13 -30.94 -36.63 5.57
C ALA A 13 -30.78 -38.03 4.95
N VAL A 14 -29.55 -38.55 4.88
CA VAL A 14 -29.26 -39.91 4.41
C VAL A 14 -29.72 -40.95 5.44
N GLN A 15 -29.55 -40.68 6.73
CA GLN A 15 -29.92 -41.60 7.83
C GLN A 15 -31.43 -41.69 8.08
N ALA A 16 -32.21 -40.65 7.78
CA ALA A 16 -33.66 -40.60 8.01
C ALA A 16 -34.53 -41.48 7.06
N GLN A 17 -33.91 -42.29 6.19
CA GLN A 17 -34.47 -43.36 5.33
C GLN A 17 -35.21 -42.99 4.01
N LYS A 18 -34.92 -43.81 2.98
CA LYS A 18 -35.37 -43.82 1.56
C LYS A 18 -35.01 -42.57 0.74
N PHE A 19 -33.71 -42.26 0.65
CA PHE A 19 -33.21 -41.14 -0.12
C PHE A 19 -33.25 -41.42 -1.64
N THR A 20 -34.40 -41.21 -2.27
CA THR A 20 -34.45 -40.95 -3.72
C THR A 20 -34.38 -39.45 -3.91
N PHE A 21 -33.27 -38.96 -4.47
CA PHE A 21 -33.07 -37.56 -4.81
C PHE A 21 -33.13 -37.40 -6.33
N PRO A 22 -34.34 -37.47 -6.94
CA PRO A 22 -34.46 -37.37 -8.37
C PRO A 22 -34.02 -35.97 -8.81
N LEU A 23 -32.92 -35.92 -9.57
CA LEU A 23 -32.37 -34.70 -10.16
C LEU A 23 -33.29 -34.06 -11.20
N ARG A 24 -34.36 -34.76 -11.60
CA ARG A 24 -35.43 -34.22 -12.45
C ARG A 24 -36.31 -33.21 -11.72
N ASP A 25 -36.36 -33.26 -10.39
CA ASP A 25 -37.05 -32.25 -9.59
C ASP A 25 -36.16 -30.99 -9.49
N LEU A 26 -36.68 -29.86 -9.96
CA LEU A 26 -36.01 -28.57 -9.93
C LEU A 26 -35.60 -28.18 -8.51
N HIS A 27 -36.38 -28.56 -7.50
CA HIS A 27 -36.07 -28.25 -6.11
C HIS A 27 -34.82 -28.97 -5.60
N ASN A 28 -34.70 -30.25 -5.90
CA ASN A 28 -33.54 -31.07 -5.58
C ASN A 28 -32.30 -30.56 -6.34
N LEU A 29 -32.46 -30.13 -7.59
CA LEU A 29 -31.39 -29.52 -8.35
C LEU A 29 -30.85 -28.24 -7.69
N PHE A 30 -31.71 -27.33 -7.21
CA PHE A 30 -31.27 -26.12 -6.52
C PHE A 30 -30.58 -26.40 -5.19
N THR A 31 -31.07 -27.41 -4.45
CA THR A 31 -30.45 -27.87 -3.20
C THR A 31 -29.04 -28.40 -3.44
N MET A 32 -28.86 -29.22 -4.47
CA MET A 32 -27.55 -29.74 -4.85
C MET A 32 -26.63 -28.64 -5.38
N THR A 33 -27.17 -27.69 -6.15
CA THR A 33 -26.42 -26.52 -6.63
C THR A 33 -25.89 -25.69 -5.46
N ALA A 34 -26.69 -25.46 -4.42
CA ALA A 34 -26.24 -24.75 -3.22
C ALA A 34 -25.15 -25.53 -2.47
N ALA A 35 -25.34 -26.84 -2.28
CA ALA A 35 -24.36 -27.70 -1.60
C ALA A 35 -23.00 -27.75 -2.33
N ILE A 36 -23.02 -27.92 -3.66
CA ILE A 36 -21.81 -27.89 -4.49
C ILE A 36 -21.16 -26.52 -4.43
N SER A 37 -21.95 -25.44 -4.51
CA SER A 37 -21.42 -24.07 -4.49
C SER A 37 -20.69 -23.77 -3.19
N VAL A 38 -21.24 -24.11 -2.02
CA VAL A 38 -20.56 -23.90 -0.73
C VAL A 38 -19.34 -24.81 -0.54
N GLY A 39 -19.39 -26.04 -1.07
CA GLY A 39 -18.22 -26.93 -1.11
C GLY A 39 -17.08 -26.37 -1.97
N ALA A 40 -17.41 -25.89 -3.18
CA ALA A 40 -16.45 -25.26 -4.09
C ALA A 40 -15.90 -23.95 -3.52
N LEU A 41 -16.73 -23.13 -2.87
CA LEU A 41 -16.28 -21.93 -2.16
C LEU A 41 -15.23 -22.26 -1.10
N ALA A 42 -15.44 -23.31 -0.31
CA ALA A 42 -14.49 -23.74 0.70
C ALA A 42 -13.19 -24.27 0.08
N LEU A 43 -13.29 -25.08 -0.99
CA LEU A 43 -12.13 -25.63 -1.70
C LEU A 43 -11.27 -24.54 -2.35
N PHE A 44 -11.89 -23.61 -3.08
CA PHE A 44 -11.18 -22.53 -3.76
C PHE A 44 -10.65 -21.46 -2.81
N SER A 45 -11.15 -21.38 -1.57
CA SER A 45 -10.60 -20.51 -0.54
C SER A 45 -9.25 -20.99 0.01
N ILE A 46 -8.79 -22.20 -0.34
CA ILE A 46 -7.47 -22.69 0.03
C ILE A 46 -6.38 -21.83 -0.65
N PRO A 47 -5.32 -21.40 0.09
CA PRO A 47 -4.30 -20.47 -0.43
C PRO A 47 -3.68 -20.87 -1.77
N TRP A 48 -3.58 -22.17 -2.05
CA TRP A 48 -2.99 -22.70 -3.29
C TRP A 48 -3.70 -22.17 -4.54
N PHE A 49 -5.04 -22.15 -4.57
CA PHE A 49 -5.80 -21.65 -5.72
C PHE A 49 -5.69 -20.13 -5.85
N ARG A 50 -5.71 -19.41 -4.71
CA ARG A 50 -5.62 -17.95 -4.67
C ARG A 50 -4.26 -17.42 -5.16
N GLN A 51 -3.19 -18.18 -4.96
CA GLN A 51 -1.84 -17.80 -5.38
C GLN A 51 -1.63 -17.91 -6.89
N TRP A 52 -2.37 -18.78 -7.58
CA TRP A 52 -2.21 -18.97 -9.03
C TRP A 52 -2.83 -17.83 -9.84
N SER A 53 -4.04 -17.42 -9.47
CA SER A 53 -4.67 -16.20 -10.00
C SER A 53 -5.68 -15.65 -9.01
N TYR A 54 -5.32 -14.52 -8.40
CA TYR A 54 -6.21 -13.81 -7.47
C TYR A 54 -7.48 -13.32 -8.17
N GLU A 55 -7.38 -12.91 -9.44
CA GLU A 55 -8.52 -12.38 -10.19
C GLU A 55 -9.56 -13.47 -10.51
N ILE A 56 -9.11 -14.63 -11.00
CA ILE A 56 -9.99 -15.77 -11.30
C ILE A 56 -10.65 -16.25 -10.00
N PHE A 57 -9.86 -16.36 -8.93
CA PHE A 57 -10.36 -16.72 -7.60
C PHE A 57 -11.48 -15.77 -7.15
N LEU A 58 -11.26 -14.45 -7.21
CA LEU A 58 -12.24 -13.46 -6.74
C LEU A 58 -13.55 -13.53 -7.54
N ARG A 59 -13.47 -13.67 -8.87
CA ARG A 59 -14.67 -13.77 -9.73
C ARG A 59 -15.41 -15.08 -9.52
N GLY A 60 -14.69 -16.19 -9.46
CA GLY A 60 -15.26 -17.50 -9.16
C GLY A 60 -15.97 -17.49 -7.81
N HIS A 61 -15.35 -16.87 -6.80
CA HIS A 61 -15.95 -16.73 -5.47
C HIS A 61 -17.25 -15.92 -5.50
N GLN A 62 -17.29 -14.77 -6.19
CA GLN A 62 -18.50 -13.95 -6.34
C GLN A 62 -19.64 -14.73 -7.01
N LEU A 63 -19.33 -15.44 -8.11
CA LEU A 63 -20.32 -16.24 -8.84
C LEU A 63 -20.85 -17.41 -8.01
N LEU A 64 -19.97 -18.17 -7.36
CA LEU A 64 -20.36 -19.28 -6.49
C LEU A 64 -21.16 -18.81 -5.27
N ALA A 65 -20.83 -17.66 -4.70
CA ALA A 65 -21.60 -17.06 -3.61
C ALA A 65 -23.02 -16.69 -4.07
N ALA A 66 -23.17 -16.09 -5.26
CA ALA A 66 -24.48 -15.79 -5.82
C ALA A 66 -25.32 -17.06 -6.08
N LEU A 67 -24.72 -18.10 -6.65
CA LEU A 67 -25.36 -19.40 -6.84
C LEU A 67 -25.76 -20.05 -5.52
N PHE A 68 -24.92 -19.95 -4.49
CA PHE A 68 -25.23 -20.46 -3.16
C PHE A 68 -26.43 -19.75 -2.53
N VAL A 69 -26.46 -18.41 -2.56
CA VAL A 69 -27.57 -17.60 -2.03
C VAL A 69 -28.86 -17.92 -2.78
N TYR A 70 -28.82 -17.97 -4.12
CA TYR A 70 -30.00 -18.28 -4.94
C TYR A 70 -30.49 -19.72 -4.73
N GLY A 71 -29.60 -20.71 -4.73
CA GLY A 71 -29.97 -22.11 -4.49
C GLY A 71 -30.56 -22.33 -3.10
N THR A 72 -30.03 -21.62 -2.09
CA THR A 72 -30.58 -21.64 -0.72
C THR A 72 -31.97 -21.00 -0.67
N TRP A 73 -32.20 -19.89 -1.37
CA TRP A 73 -33.53 -19.27 -1.46
C TRP A 73 -34.57 -20.25 -2.01
N GLN A 74 -34.27 -20.90 -3.14
CA GLN A 74 -35.16 -21.88 -3.77
C GLN A 74 -35.37 -23.14 -2.89
N HIS A 75 -34.34 -23.57 -2.15
CA HIS A 75 -34.45 -24.66 -1.19
C HIS A 75 -35.38 -24.32 -0.01
N LEU A 76 -35.34 -23.08 0.49
CA LEU A 76 -36.13 -22.67 1.64
C LEU A 76 -37.61 -22.42 1.30
N GLU A 77 -37.91 -22.06 0.05
CA GLU A 77 -39.26 -21.77 -0.42
C GLU A 77 -40.23 -22.95 -0.26
N ALA A 78 -39.74 -24.18 -0.34
CA ALA A 78 -40.58 -25.39 -0.28
C ALA A 78 -40.75 -26.00 1.12
N ARG A 79 -40.05 -25.51 2.16
CA ARG A 79 -39.97 -26.21 3.47
C ARG A 79 -40.67 -25.49 4.63
N SER A 80 -40.35 -24.22 4.91
CA SER A 80 -40.94 -23.50 6.06
C SER A 80 -40.78 -21.98 5.98
N GLY A 81 -41.84 -21.25 6.37
CA GLY A 81 -41.84 -19.79 6.42
C GLY A 81 -40.81 -19.20 7.40
N SER A 82 -40.60 -19.85 8.56
CA SER A 82 -39.65 -19.37 9.59
C SER A 82 -38.20 -19.38 9.09
N SER A 83 -37.79 -20.42 8.35
CA SER A 83 -36.42 -20.49 7.79
C SER A 83 -36.18 -19.42 6.73
N LYS A 84 -37.20 -19.11 5.92
CA LYS A 84 -37.17 -18.01 4.93
C LYS A 84 -37.03 -16.65 5.62
N MET A 85 -37.70 -16.44 6.76
CA MET A 85 -37.55 -15.21 7.55
C MET A 85 -36.12 -15.03 8.07
N TYR A 86 -35.49 -16.06 8.64
CA TYR A 86 -34.09 -15.96 9.09
C TYR A 86 -33.14 -15.63 7.93
N PHE A 87 -33.34 -16.24 6.76
CA PHE A 87 -32.53 -15.95 5.57
C PHE A 87 -32.72 -14.52 5.08
N LEU A 88 -33.96 -14.03 5.03
CA LEU A 88 -34.28 -12.64 4.66
C LEU A 88 -33.70 -11.63 5.64
N VAL A 89 -33.77 -11.89 6.95
CA VAL A 89 -33.15 -11.04 7.96
C VAL A 89 -31.64 -11.00 7.77
N ALA A 90 -30.98 -12.15 7.56
CA ALA A 90 -29.55 -12.19 7.32
C ALA A 90 -29.14 -11.42 6.05
N LEU A 91 -29.88 -11.58 4.95
CA LEU A 91 -29.64 -10.86 3.70
C LEU A 91 -29.90 -9.36 3.86
N GLY A 92 -30.95 -8.98 4.59
CA GLY A 92 -31.28 -7.60 4.91
C GLY A 92 -30.21 -6.92 5.76
N VAL A 93 -29.71 -7.60 6.80
CA VAL A 93 -28.60 -7.09 7.64
C VAL A 93 -27.32 -6.94 6.80
N PHE A 94 -26.98 -7.94 5.99
CA PHE A 94 -25.81 -7.87 5.10
C PHE A 94 -25.92 -6.72 4.09
N GLY A 95 -27.08 -6.58 3.43
CA GLY A 95 -27.35 -5.50 2.48
C GLY A 95 -27.31 -4.12 3.13
N LEU A 96 -27.98 -3.95 4.27
CA LEU A 96 -28.03 -2.69 5.01
C LEU A 96 -26.65 -2.27 5.52
N THR A 97 -25.88 -3.19 6.11
CA THR A 97 -24.53 -2.89 6.59
C THR A 97 -23.58 -2.56 5.45
N THR A 98 -23.62 -3.31 4.34
CA THR A 98 -22.83 -2.99 3.15
C THR A 98 -23.20 -1.62 2.57
N PHE A 99 -24.50 -1.31 2.49
CA PHE A 99 -24.98 -0.04 2.00
C PHE A 99 -24.52 1.13 2.88
N LEU A 100 -24.75 1.05 4.19
CA LEU A 100 -24.45 2.14 5.13
C LEU A 100 -22.96 2.35 5.33
N PHE A 101 -22.16 1.28 5.44
CA PHE A 101 -20.75 1.39 5.79
C PHE A 101 -19.79 1.38 4.59
N GLN A 102 -20.24 0.96 3.41
CA GLN A 102 -19.40 0.94 2.21
C GLN A 102 -19.94 1.84 1.11
N LEU A 103 -21.17 1.63 0.65
CA LEU A 103 -21.70 2.35 -0.52
C LEU A 103 -21.93 3.83 -0.23
N VAL A 104 -22.54 4.18 0.92
CA VAL A 104 -22.79 5.57 1.29
C VAL A 104 -21.48 6.38 1.42
N PRO A 105 -20.45 5.91 2.17
CA PRO A 105 -19.16 6.61 2.21
C PRO A 105 -18.47 6.68 0.85
N LEU A 106 -18.54 5.63 0.04
CA LEU A 106 -17.97 5.61 -1.32
C LEU A 106 -18.61 6.70 -2.16
N LEU A 107 -19.94 6.73 -2.26
CA LEU A 107 -20.63 7.74 -3.06
C LEU A 107 -20.39 9.15 -2.53
N TYR A 108 -20.49 9.34 -1.21
CA TYR A 108 -20.26 10.64 -0.57
C TYR A 108 -18.85 11.19 -0.84
N ARG A 109 -17.80 10.38 -0.62
CA ARG A 109 -16.40 10.77 -0.84
C ARG A 109 -16.08 11.03 -2.31
N ASN A 110 -16.71 10.27 -3.20
CA ASN A 110 -16.51 10.40 -4.65
C ASN A 110 -17.45 11.42 -5.33
N GLY A 111 -18.02 12.35 -4.56
CA GLY A 111 -18.64 13.55 -5.12
C GLY A 111 -20.16 13.53 -5.21
N LEU A 112 -20.84 12.50 -4.69
CA LEU A 112 -22.29 12.54 -4.53
C LEU A 112 -22.65 13.78 -3.67
N PHE A 113 -23.47 14.66 -4.22
CA PHE A 113 -23.87 15.96 -3.64
C PHE A 113 -22.72 16.98 -3.42
N ALA A 114 -21.57 16.84 -4.06
CA ALA A 114 -20.43 17.76 -3.86
C ALA A 114 -20.43 18.98 -4.81
N GLY A 115 -21.22 18.95 -5.89
CA GLY A 115 -21.25 20.00 -6.93
C GLY A 115 -19.98 20.11 -7.79
N ARG A 116 -18.87 19.51 -7.37
CA ARG A 116 -17.55 19.50 -8.04
C ARG A 116 -17.34 18.31 -8.99
N GLY A 117 -18.40 17.59 -9.32
CA GLY A 117 -18.35 16.40 -10.17
C GLY A 117 -17.68 15.20 -9.49
N TYR A 118 -17.02 14.38 -10.30
CA TYR A 118 -16.40 13.12 -9.90
C TYR A 118 -14.88 13.24 -9.83
N PRO A 119 -14.17 12.38 -9.07
CA PRO A 119 -12.72 12.40 -9.05
C PRO A 119 -12.13 12.07 -10.43
N ARG A 120 -11.02 12.71 -10.75
CA ARG A 120 -10.26 12.50 -11.98
C ARG A 120 -8.81 12.18 -11.64
N ALA A 121 -8.27 11.14 -12.26
CA ALA A 121 -6.87 10.78 -12.17
C ALA A 121 -6.13 11.31 -13.40
N GLU A 122 -5.25 12.27 -13.17
CA GLU A 122 -4.34 12.81 -14.16
C GLU A 122 -3.03 12.02 -14.09
N VAL A 123 -2.63 11.40 -15.20
CA VAL A 123 -1.47 10.52 -15.26
C VAL A 123 -0.38 11.16 -16.12
N SER A 124 0.79 11.36 -15.55
CA SER A 124 2.02 11.74 -16.25
C SER A 124 3.08 10.64 -16.12
N PHE A 125 4.03 10.60 -17.04
CA PHE A 125 4.98 9.49 -17.14
C PHE A 125 6.42 10.00 -17.14
N SER A 126 7.28 9.32 -16.38
CA SER A 126 8.73 9.47 -16.48
C SER A 126 9.25 8.43 -17.47
N ILE A 127 9.69 8.91 -18.64
CA ILE A 127 10.14 8.07 -19.76
C ILE A 127 11.67 8.04 -19.79
N LYS A 128 12.24 6.85 -20.00
CA LYS A 128 13.64 6.71 -20.41
C LYS A 128 13.66 6.49 -21.92
N SER A 129 14.22 7.46 -22.66
CA SER A 129 14.52 7.28 -24.08
C SER A 129 15.89 6.64 -24.21
N ASN A 130 15.97 5.44 -24.79
CA ASN A 130 17.24 4.85 -25.18
C ASN A 130 17.49 5.24 -26.64
N GLU A 131 18.56 6.01 -26.91
CA GLU A 131 18.89 6.50 -28.26
C GLU A 131 19.05 5.38 -29.31
N HIS A 132 19.30 4.13 -28.87
CA HIS A 132 19.53 2.98 -29.75
C HIS A 132 18.29 2.11 -29.99
N ASN A 133 17.15 2.37 -29.34
CA ASN A 133 15.95 1.55 -29.50
C ASN A 133 14.71 2.46 -29.49
N GLU A 134 13.86 2.41 -30.52
CA GLU A 134 12.59 3.18 -30.61
C GLU A 134 11.56 2.83 -29.51
N ARG A 135 11.93 1.95 -28.57
CA ARG A 135 11.07 1.50 -27.49
C ARG A 135 11.14 2.49 -26.32
N ILE A 136 10.01 3.13 -26.07
CA ILE A 136 9.76 3.99 -24.90
C ILE A 136 9.65 3.09 -23.66
N ASP A 137 10.68 3.11 -22.82
CA ASP A 137 10.67 2.41 -21.53
C ASP A 137 10.13 3.36 -20.45
N VAL A 138 8.87 3.13 -20.06
CA VAL A 138 8.23 3.89 -18.97
C VAL A 138 8.81 3.41 -17.65
N THR A 139 9.40 4.35 -16.93
CA THR A 139 10.07 4.06 -15.67
C THR A 139 9.12 4.17 -14.49
N ALA A 140 8.36 5.27 -14.44
CA ALA A 140 7.37 5.52 -13.40
C ALA A 140 6.15 6.23 -14.00
N ALA A 141 4.98 5.97 -13.45
CA ALA A 141 3.77 6.75 -13.69
C ALA A 141 3.41 7.54 -12.44
N HIS A 142 3.26 8.85 -12.60
CA HIS A 142 2.79 9.76 -11.55
C HIS A 142 1.30 9.95 -11.73
N VAL A 143 0.52 9.58 -10.73
CA VAL A 143 -0.94 9.70 -10.77
C VAL A 143 -1.37 10.75 -9.77
N ARG A 144 -1.93 11.86 -10.27
CA ARG A 144 -2.53 12.92 -9.46
C ARG A 144 -4.05 12.78 -9.48
N VAL A 145 -4.63 12.38 -8.36
CA VAL A 145 -6.07 12.22 -8.21
C VAL A 145 -6.67 13.50 -7.64
N SER A 146 -7.49 14.18 -8.44
CA SER A 146 -8.28 15.34 -8.01
C SER A 146 -9.55 14.87 -7.32
N LEU A 147 -9.76 15.32 -6.08
CA LEU A 147 -10.84 14.89 -5.21
C LEU A 147 -11.95 15.95 -5.15
N PRO A 148 -13.22 15.55 -5.32
CA PRO A 148 -14.34 16.48 -5.21
C PRO A 148 -14.56 16.93 -3.76
N ARG A 149 -14.19 16.09 -2.78
CA ARG A 149 -14.22 16.40 -1.35
C ARG A 149 -12.80 16.28 -0.76
N PRO A 150 -12.37 17.24 0.07
CA PRO A 150 -11.10 17.13 0.76
C PRO A 150 -11.07 15.89 1.66
N VAL A 151 -9.95 15.17 1.66
CA VAL A 151 -9.75 13.99 2.51
C VAL A 151 -8.42 14.14 3.24
N GLN A 152 -8.42 13.89 4.55
CA GLN A 152 -7.19 13.83 5.34
C GLN A 152 -6.56 12.45 5.15
N VAL A 153 -5.27 12.42 4.81
CA VAL A 153 -4.50 11.19 4.62
C VAL A 153 -3.29 11.26 5.53
N GLU A 154 -3.13 10.23 6.36
CA GLU A 154 -1.97 10.09 7.24
C GLU A 154 -0.79 9.43 6.51
N ALA A 155 0.42 9.68 7.00
CA ALA A 155 1.62 9.11 6.39
C ALA A 155 1.59 7.58 6.44
N GLY A 156 1.92 6.95 5.31
CA GLY A 156 1.92 5.49 5.14
C GLY A 156 0.60 4.88 4.70
N GLN A 157 -0.49 5.67 4.63
CA GLN A 157 -1.78 5.18 4.17
C GLN A 157 -1.84 4.99 2.65
N TYR A 158 -2.76 4.14 2.22
CA TYR A 158 -2.99 3.83 0.81
C TYR A 158 -4.47 3.98 0.46
N ILE A 159 -4.78 4.06 -0.84
CA ILE A 159 -6.14 4.08 -1.36
C ILE A 159 -6.33 2.94 -2.35
N ASN A 160 -7.54 2.38 -2.47
CA ASN A 160 -7.86 1.53 -3.61
C ASN A 160 -8.45 2.40 -4.72
N LEU A 161 -7.80 2.41 -5.87
CA LEU A 161 -8.18 3.21 -7.03
C LEU A 161 -8.89 2.34 -8.06
N TRP A 162 -10.01 2.84 -8.59
CA TRP A 162 -10.78 2.24 -9.67
C TRP A 162 -10.71 3.15 -10.90
N MET A 163 -10.10 2.66 -11.98
CA MET A 163 -9.99 3.37 -13.26
C MET A 163 -10.51 2.47 -14.39
N PRO A 164 -11.83 2.46 -14.63
CA PRO A 164 -12.46 1.51 -15.54
C PRO A 164 -12.00 1.66 -17.00
N ALA A 165 -11.65 2.87 -17.42
CA ALA A 165 -11.31 3.19 -18.80
C ALA A 165 -9.87 2.79 -19.22
N VAL A 166 -9.05 2.30 -18.29
CA VAL A 166 -7.63 1.96 -18.57
C VAL A 166 -7.51 0.62 -19.31
N SER A 167 -8.43 -0.32 -19.07
CA SER A 167 -8.42 -1.63 -19.75
C SER A 167 -9.80 -2.29 -19.70
N LEU A 168 -10.06 -3.20 -20.64
CA LEU A 168 -11.29 -4.00 -20.71
C LEU A 168 -11.61 -4.79 -19.44
N TRP A 169 -10.61 -5.13 -18.62
CA TRP A 169 -10.83 -5.82 -17.34
C TRP A 169 -10.73 -4.90 -16.12
N SER A 170 -10.25 -3.66 -16.30
CA SER A 170 -10.11 -2.68 -15.21
C SER A 170 -11.46 -2.24 -14.65
N TRP A 171 -12.55 -2.30 -15.43
CA TRP A 171 -13.88 -1.95 -14.92
C TRP A 171 -14.32 -2.80 -13.73
N ALA A 172 -13.78 -4.01 -13.61
CA ALA A 172 -14.13 -4.90 -12.51
C ALA A 172 -13.09 -4.86 -11.37
N GLN A 173 -11.94 -4.19 -11.53
CA GLN A 173 -10.80 -4.30 -10.63
C GLN A 173 -10.45 -3.00 -9.94
N THR A 174 -10.25 -3.05 -8.63
CA THR A 174 -9.67 -1.95 -7.85
C THR A 174 -8.27 -2.33 -7.38
N HIS A 175 -7.35 -1.38 -7.38
CA HIS A 175 -5.94 -1.64 -7.07
C HIS A 175 -5.45 -0.73 -5.94
N PRO A 176 -4.73 -1.28 -4.94
CA PRO A 176 -4.18 -0.49 -3.84
C PRO A 176 -2.95 0.30 -4.31
N PHE A 177 -2.92 1.60 -3.99
CA PHE A 177 -1.78 2.48 -4.24
C PHE A 177 -1.48 3.34 -3.02
N THR A 178 -0.22 3.35 -2.61
CA THR A 178 0.28 4.17 -1.50
C THR A 178 0.24 5.64 -1.87
N VAL A 179 -0.26 6.47 -0.97
CA VAL A 179 -0.31 7.92 -1.18
C VAL A 179 1.05 8.53 -0.84
N THR A 180 1.66 9.20 -1.81
CA THR A 180 2.96 9.86 -1.64
C THR A 180 2.83 11.30 -1.15
N SER A 181 1.68 11.94 -1.40
CA SER A 181 1.39 13.27 -0.86
C SER A 181 0.96 13.21 0.61
N TRP A 182 1.49 14.12 1.42
CA TRP A 182 1.08 14.30 2.80
C TRP A 182 0.91 15.79 3.10
N ALA A 183 -0.14 16.10 3.87
CA ALA A 183 -0.41 17.43 4.41
C ALA A 183 -1.02 17.28 5.81
N LYS A 184 -0.84 18.29 6.68
CA LYS A 184 -1.45 18.29 8.02
C LYS A 184 -2.99 18.26 7.99
N GLY A 185 -3.59 18.84 6.96
CA GLY A 185 -5.03 18.98 6.83
C GLY A 185 -5.62 18.19 5.67
N PRO A 186 -6.95 18.25 5.48
CA PRO A 186 -7.61 17.64 4.34
C PRO A 186 -7.08 18.17 3.01
N GLN A 187 -6.73 17.26 2.10
CA GLN A 187 -6.19 17.60 0.77
C GLN A 187 -7.24 17.35 -0.32
N ASN A 188 -7.26 18.22 -1.34
CA ASN A 188 -8.11 18.07 -2.54
C ASN A 188 -7.43 17.28 -3.65
N THR A 189 -6.14 16.97 -3.49
CA THR A 189 -5.37 16.21 -4.47
C THR A 189 -4.55 15.17 -3.74
N MET A 190 -4.50 13.96 -4.28
CA MET A 190 -3.61 12.90 -3.82
C MET A 190 -2.61 12.59 -4.94
N GLU A 191 -1.34 12.43 -4.57
CA GLU A 191 -0.30 12.01 -5.50
C GLU A 191 0.07 10.55 -5.20
N LEU A 192 0.28 9.78 -6.27
CA LEU A 192 0.67 8.37 -6.23
C LEU A 192 1.88 8.18 -7.16
N LEU A 193 2.86 7.41 -6.70
CA LEU A 193 3.97 6.93 -7.53
C LEU A 193 3.69 5.46 -7.90
N VAL A 194 3.52 5.18 -9.18
CA VAL A 194 3.16 3.86 -9.69
C VAL A 194 4.30 3.29 -10.52
N GLN A 195 4.81 2.13 -10.09
CA GLN A 195 5.73 1.33 -10.88
C GLN A 195 4.96 0.56 -11.98
N PRO A 196 5.42 0.60 -13.23
CA PRO A 196 4.92 -0.29 -14.28
C PRO A 196 5.22 -1.77 -13.99
N CYS A 197 4.33 -2.43 -13.25
CA CYS A 197 4.30 -3.88 -13.05
C CYS A 197 3.28 -4.55 -13.98
N ARG A 198 2.95 -5.83 -13.79
CA ARG A 198 1.88 -6.54 -14.53
C ARG A 198 0.48 -5.96 -14.24
N GLY A 199 -0.46 -6.17 -15.15
CA GLY A 199 -1.87 -5.79 -14.95
C GLY A 199 -2.16 -4.31 -15.22
N LEU A 200 -2.91 -3.65 -14.31
CA LEU A 200 -3.36 -2.26 -14.48
C LEU A 200 -2.18 -1.29 -14.73
N SER A 201 -1.09 -1.42 -13.98
CA SER A 201 0.09 -0.56 -14.10
C SER A 201 0.80 -0.69 -15.46
N ALA A 202 0.88 -1.91 -16.02
CA ALA A 202 1.40 -2.10 -17.38
C ALA A 202 0.49 -1.46 -18.42
N HIS A 203 -0.83 -1.56 -18.22
CA HIS A 203 -1.80 -0.95 -19.12
C HIS A 203 -1.74 0.58 -19.06
N LEU A 204 -1.55 1.17 -17.87
CA LEU A 204 -1.28 2.60 -17.72
C LEU A 204 -0.03 3.02 -18.50
N ALA A 205 1.07 2.27 -18.40
CA ALA A 205 2.31 2.59 -19.10
C ALA A 205 2.14 2.63 -20.64
N ARG A 206 1.20 1.87 -21.21
CA ARG A 206 0.90 1.94 -22.66
C ARG A 206 0.32 3.28 -23.11
N TYR A 207 -0.27 4.05 -22.20
CA TYR A 207 -0.77 5.39 -22.51
C TYR A 207 0.34 6.45 -22.51
N ALA A 208 1.57 6.11 -22.12
CA ALA A 208 2.70 7.06 -22.17
C ALA A 208 2.96 7.57 -23.60
N THR A 209 2.80 6.72 -24.61
CA THR A 209 2.94 7.12 -26.03
C THR A 209 1.88 8.12 -26.48
N LYS A 210 0.70 8.08 -25.85
CA LYS A 210 -0.41 9.02 -26.11
C LYS A 210 -0.32 10.29 -25.29
N ALA A 211 0.32 10.22 -24.12
CA ALA A 211 0.49 11.34 -23.22
C ALA A 211 1.40 12.42 -23.85
N GLY A 212 2.48 12.01 -24.52
CA GLY A 212 3.48 12.97 -25.02
C GLY A 212 4.00 13.83 -23.88
N GLU A 213 4.03 15.16 -24.07
CA GLU A 213 4.32 16.14 -23.01
C GLU A 213 3.13 16.44 -22.09
N THR A 214 1.92 16.00 -22.47
CA THR A 214 0.68 16.27 -21.74
C THR A 214 0.26 15.11 -20.85
N SER A 215 -0.53 15.40 -19.82
CA SER A 215 -1.09 14.37 -18.96
C SER A 215 -2.34 13.72 -19.57
N VAL A 216 -2.58 12.45 -19.25
CA VAL A 216 -3.81 11.75 -19.66
C VAL A 216 -4.78 11.72 -18.48
N SER A 217 -6.00 12.19 -18.70
CA SER A 217 -7.04 12.22 -17.66
C SER A 217 -7.96 11.00 -17.77
N PHE A 218 -8.18 10.32 -16.65
CA PHE A 218 -9.12 9.21 -16.51
C PHE A 218 -10.16 9.52 -15.45
N PHE A 219 -11.38 9.01 -15.67
CA PHE A 219 -12.36 8.90 -14.59
C PHE A 219 -11.83 7.93 -13.53
N ALA A 220 -11.89 8.36 -12.26
CA ALA A 220 -11.39 7.56 -11.15
C ALA A 220 -12.35 7.62 -9.97
N LEU A 221 -12.60 6.47 -9.35
CA LEU A 221 -13.19 6.40 -8.01
C LEU A 221 -12.17 5.83 -7.05
N PHE A 222 -12.22 6.23 -5.79
CA PHE A 222 -11.34 5.70 -4.76
C PHE A 222 -12.10 5.25 -3.51
N THR A 223 -11.50 4.31 -2.79
CA THR A 223 -11.88 3.98 -1.42
C THR A 223 -10.65 4.14 -0.52
N GLY A 224 -10.88 4.57 0.71
CA GLY A 224 -9.83 4.87 1.68
C GLY A 224 -9.93 6.31 2.20
N PRO A 225 -8.92 6.79 2.93
CA PRO A 225 -7.62 6.15 3.14
C PRO A 225 -7.73 4.88 3.99
N HIS A 226 -6.93 3.88 3.63
CA HIS A 226 -6.76 2.62 4.33
C HIS A 226 -5.34 2.57 4.91
N GLY A 227 -5.12 1.63 5.82
CA GLY A 227 -3.82 1.47 6.46
C GLY A 227 -3.67 2.26 7.75
N MET A 228 -2.58 1.96 8.47
CA MET A 228 -2.25 2.60 9.75
C MET A 228 -1.01 3.49 9.60
N SER A 229 -1.01 4.60 10.34
CA SER A 229 0.14 5.48 10.44
C SER A 229 0.88 5.23 11.75
N GLU A 230 2.20 5.10 11.69
CA GLU A 230 3.05 4.97 12.88
C GLU A 230 3.25 6.35 13.53
N ASP A 231 3.21 6.39 14.86
CA ASP A 231 3.51 7.61 15.61
C ASP A 231 5.03 7.82 15.70
N VAL A 232 5.54 8.84 15.03
CA VAL A 232 6.97 9.17 14.93
C VAL A 232 7.44 10.20 15.97
N ARG A 233 6.56 10.73 16.83
CA ARG A 233 6.85 11.91 17.66
C ARG A 233 7.94 11.73 18.72
N HIS A 234 8.01 10.55 19.31
CA HIS A 234 8.79 10.27 20.53
C HIS A 234 10.14 9.58 20.27
N TYR A 235 10.75 9.83 19.10
CA TYR A 235 12.04 9.25 18.71
C TYR A 235 13.06 10.35 18.45
N GLU A 236 14.28 10.17 18.97
CA GLU A 236 15.38 11.13 18.81
C GLU A 236 16.09 10.96 17.46
N SER A 237 16.23 9.72 17.00
CA SER A 237 16.79 9.38 15.69
C SER A 237 15.80 8.53 14.89
N ILE A 238 15.56 8.91 13.64
CA ILE A 238 14.65 8.17 12.75
C ILE A 238 15.39 7.82 11.47
N LEU A 239 15.52 6.52 11.23
CA LEU A 239 16.13 5.92 10.05
C LEU A 239 15.03 5.32 9.18
N VAL A 240 14.86 5.83 7.97
CA VAL A 240 13.93 5.30 6.98
C VAL A 240 14.71 4.60 5.88
N ILE A 241 14.44 3.31 5.68
CA ILE A 241 15.11 2.47 4.69
C ILE A 241 14.09 2.11 3.60
N ALA A 242 14.40 2.46 2.37
CA ALA A 242 13.59 2.14 1.20
C ALA A 242 14.43 1.40 0.13
N SER A 243 13.79 0.55 -0.67
CA SER A 243 14.41 0.02 -1.91
C SER A 243 13.50 0.23 -3.12
N GLY A 244 14.05 0.57 -4.29
CA GLY A 244 13.30 0.80 -5.52
C GLY A 244 12.09 1.72 -5.29
N PHE A 245 10.90 1.30 -5.72
CA PHE A 245 9.64 2.03 -5.54
C PHE A 245 9.11 2.06 -4.09
N GLY A 246 9.73 1.34 -3.15
CA GLY A 246 9.45 1.44 -1.71
C GLY A 246 9.60 2.86 -1.16
N ILE A 247 10.32 3.72 -1.87
CA ILE A 247 10.40 5.16 -1.60
C ILE A 247 9.02 5.82 -1.52
N ALA A 248 8.03 5.34 -2.28
CA ALA A 248 6.66 5.86 -2.25
C ALA A 248 6.04 5.82 -0.84
N ALA A 249 6.36 4.79 -0.04
CA ALA A 249 5.90 4.68 1.33
C ALA A 249 6.71 5.56 2.31
N ALA A 250 7.98 5.82 2.00
CA ALA A 250 8.87 6.62 2.83
C ALA A 250 8.59 8.12 2.72
N ILE A 251 8.38 8.66 1.50
CA ILE A 251 8.15 10.09 1.24
C ILE A 251 7.09 10.73 2.16
N PRO A 252 5.87 10.19 2.34
CA PRO A 252 4.87 10.84 3.19
C PRO A 252 5.29 10.91 4.66
N TYR A 253 6.03 9.92 5.17
CA TYR A 253 6.62 9.99 6.51
C TYR A 253 7.69 11.07 6.58
N MET A 254 8.57 11.16 5.58
CA MET A 254 9.60 12.21 5.54
C MET A 254 8.98 13.60 5.55
N LYS A 255 7.93 13.85 4.75
CA LYS A 255 7.17 15.11 4.76
C LYS A 255 6.55 15.40 6.13
N LYS A 256 5.89 14.40 6.74
CA LYS A 256 5.29 14.51 8.09
C LYS A 256 6.33 14.85 9.15
N MET A 257 7.52 14.24 9.09
CA MET A 257 8.61 14.48 10.03
C MET A 257 9.26 15.85 9.84
N ILE A 258 9.53 16.29 8.61
CA ILE A 258 10.06 17.64 8.34
C ILE A 258 9.09 18.69 8.86
N TYR A 259 7.78 18.54 8.58
CA TYR A 259 6.76 19.42 9.10
C TYR A 259 6.69 19.39 10.65
N GLY A 260 6.78 18.21 11.25
CA GLY A 260 6.77 18.04 12.71
C GLY A 260 7.99 18.67 13.38
N TYR A 261 9.16 18.60 12.73
CA TYR A 261 10.38 19.26 13.17
C TYR A 261 10.23 20.78 13.12
N TYR A 262 9.74 21.31 11.99
CA TYR A 262 9.46 22.74 11.82
C TYR A 262 8.48 23.27 12.87
N THR A 263 7.39 22.55 13.12
CA THR A 263 6.37 22.93 14.11
C THR A 263 6.72 22.58 15.55
N ARG A 264 7.93 22.05 15.81
CA ARG A 264 8.41 21.62 17.13
C ARG A 264 7.50 20.59 17.83
N THR A 265 6.78 19.78 17.05
CA THR A 265 5.97 18.67 17.56
C THR A 265 6.70 17.33 17.51
N LEU A 266 7.87 17.30 16.85
CA LEU A 266 8.74 16.12 16.70
C LEU A 266 9.97 16.28 17.59
N GLU A 267 10.32 15.26 18.37
CA GLU A 267 11.52 15.25 19.22
C GLU A 267 12.81 14.86 18.47
N ALA A 268 12.68 14.50 17.19
CA ALA A 268 13.78 14.01 16.38
C ALA A 268 14.86 15.08 16.17
N ARG A 269 16.11 14.67 16.34
CA ARG A 269 17.31 15.47 16.09
C ARG A 269 18.01 15.10 14.80
N ARG A 270 17.66 13.94 14.24
CA ARG A 270 18.27 13.40 13.04
C ARG A 270 17.27 12.58 12.24
N LEU A 271 17.13 12.93 10.96
CA LEU A 271 16.34 12.18 9.98
C LEU A 271 17.27 11.65 8.90
N HIS A 272 17.31 10.33 8.74
CA HIS A 272 18.16 9.68 7.74
C HIS A 272 17.32 8.82 6.81
N LEU A 273 17.30 9.16 5.53
CA LEU A 273 16.71 8.35 4.47
C LEU A 273 17.82 7.57 3.75
N VAL A 274 17.75 6.24 3.83
CA VAL A 274 18.61 5.32 3.07
C VAL A 274 17.77 4.71 1.96
N TRP A 275 18.16 4.96 0.72
CA TRP A 275 17.45 4.46 -0.46
C TRP A 275 18.37 3.60 -1.31
N GLN A 276 18.03 2.33 -1.48
CA GLN A 276 18.73 1.43 -2.39
C GLN A 276 17.99 1.36 -3.72
N VAL A 277 18.68 1.63 -4.83
CA VAL A 277 18.12 1.57 -6.18
C VAL A 277 18.92 0.62 -7.05
N GLU A 278 18.23 -0.05 -7.96
CA GLU A 278 18.86 -0.96 -8.93
C GLU A 278 19.33 -0.20 -10.17
N SER A 279 18.61 0.87 -10.55
CA SER A 279 18.91 1.63 -11.76
C SER A 279 18.73 3.14 -11.59
N ARG A 280 19.42 3.92 -12.42
CA ARG A 280 19.22 5.39 -12.51
C ARG A 280 17.79 5.77 -12.89
N ALA A 281 17.08 4.88 -13.57
CA ALA A 281 15.71 5.11 -13.97
C ALA A 281 14.82 5.31 -12.73
N GLU A 282 14.95 4.45 -11.71
CA GLU A 282 14.17 4.58 -10.47
C GLU A 282 14.37 5.94 -9.80
N ILE A 283 15.60 6.48 -9.86
CA ILE A 283 15.93 7.84 -9.41
C ILE A 283 15.16 8.89 -10.20
N THR A 284 15.24 8.87 -11.52
CA THR A 284 14.49 9.79 -12.38
C THR A 284 12.98 9.71 -12.13
N GLY A 285 12.46 8.50 -11.88
CA GLY A 285 11.06 8.29 -11.54
C GLY A 285 10.62 8.94 -10.23
N ALA A 286 11.50 9.02 -9.23
CA ALA A 286 11.21 9.63 -7.92
C ALA A 286 11.83 11.03 -7.74
N GLU A 287 12.50 11.58 -8.76
CA GLU A 287 13.28 12.81 -8.67
C GLU A 287 12.47 14.00 -8.17
N HIS A 288 11.28 14.20 -8.75
CA HIS A 288 10.36 15.26 -8.31
C HIS A 288 9.98 15.13 -6.82
N LEU A 289 9.76 13.90 -6.32
CA LEU A 289 9.44 13.67 -4.91
C LEU A 289 10.60 14.02 -3.99
N LEU A 290 11.83 13.67 -4.39
CA LEU A 290 13.05 13.99 -3.64
C LEU A 290 13.34 15.49 -3.64
N ASN A 291 13.19 16.15 -4.79
CA ASN A 291 13.39 17.60 -4.90
C ASN A 291 12.39 18.37 -4.03
N ASN A 292 11.10 18.00 -4.09
CA ASN A 292 10.08 18.59 -3.23
C ASN A 292 10.38 18.37 -1.75
N LEU A 293 10.88 17.19 -1.38
CA LEU A 293 11.28 16.88 0.00
C LEU A 293 12.46 17.76 0.47
N LEU A 294 13.45 17.97 -0.39
CA LEU A 294 14.61 18.80 -0.10
C LEU A 294 14.29 20.30 -0.05
N GLU A 295 13.29 20.73 -0.81
CA GLU A 295 12.73 22.08 -0.78
C GLU A 295 11.96 22.33 0.53
N ASP A 296 11.13 21.37 0.95
CA ASP A 296 10.40 21.46 2.22
C ASP A 296 11.35 21.50 3.43
N ASP A 297 12.48 20.77 3.39
CA ASP A 297 13.54 20.85 4.43
C ASP A 297 14.34 22.17 4.38
N TYR A 298 14.38 22.84 3.22
CA TYR A 298 15.13 24.09 3.02
C TYR A 298 14.42 25.32 3.60
N LYS A 299 13.08 25.38 3.54
CA LYS A 299 12.26 26.58 3.78
C LYS A 299 12.58 27.35 5.08
N ASP A 300 13.16 26.72 6.09
CA ASP A 300 13.54 27.36 7.37
C ASP A 300 14.96 26.99 7.87
N TYR A 301 15.90 26.69 6.96
CA TYR A 301 17.29 26.30 7.31
C TYR A 301 17.37 25.07 8.24
N GLY A 302 16.35 24.20 8.21
CA GLY A 302 16.23 23.06 9.12
C GLY A 302 17.34 22.05 8.96
N TYR A 303 17.71 21.73 7.69
CA TYR A 303 18.81 20.83 7.31
C TYR A 303 18.91 19.57 8.17
N ILE A 304 17.75 19.02 8.57
CA ILE A 304 17.67 17.84 9.46
C ILE A 304 17.75 16.55 8.63
N LEU A 305 17.39 16.63 7.35
CA LEU A 305 17.33 15.51 6.43
C LEU A 305 18.69 15.18 5.80
N ASN A 306 19.15 13.96 6.04
CA ASN A 306 20.24 13.34 5.31
C ASN A 306 19.69 12.26 4.36
N ILE A 307 20.09 12.27 3.08
CA ILE A 307 19.69 11.27 2.09
C ILE A 307 20.93 10.51 1.63
N SER A 308 20.90 9.18 1.70
CA SER A 308 21.95 8.29 1.22
C SER A 308 21.38 7.34 0.18
N ILE A 309 21.81 7.50 -1.07
CA ILE A 309 21.33 6.71 -2.21
C ILE A 309 22.42 5.69 -2.56
N TYR A 310 22.08 4.40 -2.53
CA TYR A 310 22.97 3.30 -2.85
C TYR A 310 22.59 2.72 -4.21
N MET A 311 23.57 2.60 -5.11
CA MET A 311 23.36 2.06 -6.45
C MET A 311 24.52 1.12 -6.82
N GLY A 312 24.19 -0.04 -7.41
CA GLY A 312 25.19 -1.03 -7.81
C GLY A 312 26.15 -0.55 -8.90
N ASP A 313 25.66 0.26 -9.85
CA ASP A 313 26.36 0.64 -11.09
C ASP A 313 27.04 2.03 -11.05
N LEU A 314 27.48 2.48 -9.87
CA LEU A 314 28.23 3.73 -9.74
C LEU A 314 29.73 3.48 -9.95
N ALA A 315 30.36 4.24 -10.85
CA ALA A 315 31.81 4.16 -11.10
C ALA A 315 32.68 4.84 -10.01
N MET A 316 32.06 5.52 -9.03
CA MET A 316 32.73 6.31 -8.00
C MET A 316 32.17 5.99 -6.61
N GLU A 317 33.06 5.88 -5.61
CA GLU A 317 32.75 5.36 -4.26
C GLU A 317 31.82 6.28 -3.45
N LYS A 318 31.93 7.61 -3.62
CA LYS A 318 31.05 8.59 -2.99
C LYS A 318 30.93 9.87 -3.81
N LEU A 319 29.71 10.25 -4.21
CA LEU A 319 29.43 11.52 -4.87
C LEU A 319 28.46 12.35 -4.02
N PRO A 320 28.91 13.42 -3.34
CA PRO A 320 27.99 14.37 -2.75
C PRO A 320 27.30 15.16 -3.87
N SER A 321 25.97 15.19 -3.86
CA SER A 321 25.15 15.91 -4.83
C SER A 321 24.30 16.99 -4.16
N GLY A 322 24.05 18.06 -4.93
CA GLY A 322 23.34 19.27 -4.49
C GLY A 322 24.21 20.26 -3.73
N GLN A 323 23.72 21.51 -3.65
CA GLN A 323 24.46 22.66 -3.10
C GLN A 323 24.89 22.51 -1.62
N HIS A 324 24.26 21.59 -0.86
CA HIS A 324 24.51 21.39 0.56
C HIS A 324 25.08 20.01 0.93
N LYS A 325 25.49 19.19 -0.05
CA LYS A 325 25.98 17.80 0.17
C LYS A 325 25.02 16.90 0.98
N ARG A 326 23.72 17.19 0.94
CA ARG A 326 22.66 16.48 1.69
C ARG A 326 22.32 15.11 1.11
N VAL A 327 22.54 14.97 -0.19
CA VAL A 327 22.37 13.72 -0.92
C VAL A 327 23.75 13.15 -1.18
N CYS A 328 24.01 11.96 -0.66
CA CYS A 328 25.24 11.23 -0.92
C CYS A 328 24.91 9.98 -1.73
N PHE A 329 25.56 9.83 -2.88
CA PHE A 329 25.54 8.60 -3.65
C PHE A 329 26.66 7.68 -3.18
N TYR A 330 26.35 6.40 -2.98
CA TYR A 330 27.26 5.35 -2.58
C TYR A 330 27.20 4.20 -3.58
N GLN A 331 28.36 3.60 -3.85
CA GLN A 331 28.46 2.43 -4.71
C GLN A 331 28.10 1.15 -3.94
N GLY A 332 27.34 0.25 -4.59
CA GLY A 332 27.04 -1.07 -4.07
C GLY A 332 25.80 -1.14 -3.17
N ALA A 333 25.71 -2.19 -2.37
CA ALA A 333 24.60 -2.42 -1.46
C ALA A 333 24.86 -1.78 -0.08
N PRO A 334 23.83 -1.24 0.59
CA PRO A 334 23.97 -0.67 1.92
C PRO A 334 24.32 -1.74 2.96
N ASP A 335 25.35 -1.48 3.78
CA ASP A 335 25.59 -2.26 4.99
C ASP A 335 24.62 -1.83 6.09
N TYR A 336 23.45 -2.45 6.11
CA TYR A 336 22.42 -2.17 7.11
C TYR A 336 22.92 -2.35 8.54
N ARG A 337 23.85 -3.28 8.78
CA ARG A 337 24.37 -3.53 10.14
C ARG A 337 25.16 -2.33 10.63
N ASN A 338 26.08 -1.84 9.80
CA ASN A 338 26.86 -0.66 10.14
C ASN A 338 25.96 0.58 10.27
N ILE A 339 25.08 0.83 9.28
CA ILE A 339 24.18 1.98 9.27
C ILE A 339 23.29 2.01 10.53
N ILE A 340 22.62 0.90 10.86
CA ILE A 340 21.75 0.82 12.04
C ILE A 340 22.57 0.98 13.31
N SER A 341 23.77 0.40 13.39
CA SER A 341 24.63 0.53 14.56
C SER A 341 25.05 1.98 14.82
N VAL A 342 25.40 2.71 13.76
CA VAL A 342 25.83 4.10 13.84
C VAL A 342 24.66 5.00 14.21
N GLU A 343 23.49 4.79 13.61
CA GLU A 343 22.29 5.56 13.94
C GLU A 343 21.75 5.24 15.35
N ALA A 344 21.83 3.99 15.79
CA ALA A 344 21.48 3.58 17.16
C ALA A 344 22.43 4.18 18.20
N SER A 345 23.72 4.33 17.87
CA SER A 345 24.71 4.95 18.77
C SER A 345 24.51 6.47 18.94
N GLY A 346 23.76 7.12 18.05
CA GLY A 346 23.60 8.58 18.04
C GLY A 346 24.87 9.35 17.70
N ALA A 347 25.93 8.68 17.21
CA ALA A 347 27.23 9.30 16.91
C ALA A 347 27.15 10.43 15.88
N LEU A 348 26.17 10.38 14.98
CA LEU A 348 26.00 11.34 13.88
C LEU A 348 25.02 12.49 14.19
N ILE A 349 24.52 12.60 15.42
CA ILE A 349 23.69 13.73 15.84
C ILE A 349 24.59 14.96 16.02
N LYS A 350 24.37 16.01 15.20
CA LYS A 350 25.09 17.29 15.33
C LYS A 350 24.77 17.91 16.70
N ARG A 351 25.79 18.12 17.54
CA ARG A 351 25.63 18.75 18.86
C ARG A 351 25.61 20.27 18.70
N GLN A 352 24.68 20.95 19.38
CA GLN A 352 24.70 22.42 19.43
C GLN A 352 25.87 22.90 20.31
N PRO A 353 26.49 24.06 20.00
CA PRO A 353 27.50 24.66 20.88
C PRO A 353 26.86 25.03 22.22
N GLY A 354 27.20 24.31 23.29
CA GLY A 354 26.62 24.50 24.63
C GLY A 354 26.02 23.24 25.26
N ASP A 355 25.87 22.14 24.50
CA ASP A 355 25.53 20.84 25.09
C ASP A 355 26.70 20.36 25.98
N PRO A 356 26.45 19.97 27.25
CA PRO A 356 27.50 19.73 28.21
C PRO A 356 28.51 18.67 27.74
N ILE A 357 29.79 19.03 27.88
CA ILE A 357 30.95 18.20 27.53
C ILE A 357 30.92 16.95 28.42
N LYS A 358 30.59 15.81 27.83
CA LYS A 358 31.10 14.46 28.14
C LYS A 358 31.43 14.21 29.63
N ARG A 359 30.50 14.51 30.54
CA ARG A 359 30.53 14.09 31.96
C ARG A 359 29.10 13.87 32.44
N LEU A 360 28.54 12.71 32.09
CA LEU A 360 27.40 12.00 32.71
C LEU A 360 26.84 11.00 31.68
N THR A 361 27.61 9.96 31.39
CA THR A 361 27.30 8.90 30.41
C THR A 361 26.17 7.93 30.80
N ASN A 362 25.40 8.20 31.86
CA ASN A 362 24.40 7.24 32.33
C ASN A 362 22.94 7.70 32.28
N ILE A 363 22.63 9.01 32.22
CA ILE A 363 21.23 9.46 32.38
C ILE A 363 20.56 9.81 31.03
N ARG A 364 21.29 10.42 30.08
CA ARG A 364 20.73 10.76 28.75
C ARG A 364 20.76 9.59 27.75
N ASP A 365 21.71 8.67 27.88
CA ASP A 365 21.77 7.47 27.04
C ASP A 365 20.63 6.47 27.33
N GLU A 366 20.04 6.52 28.54
CA GLU A 366 18.87 5.69 28.89
C GLU A 366 17.57 6.13 28.20
N GLN A 367 17.51 7.32 27.61
CA GLN A 367 16.28 7.91 27.06
C GLN A 367 16.24 7.94 25.53
N ARG A 368 17.31 7.53 24.84
CA ARG A 368 17.36 7.51 23.38
C ARG A 368 16.45 6.42 22.82
N ARG A 369 15.54 6.81 21.93
CA ARG A 369 14.71 5.88 21.15
C ARG A 369 14.98 6.11 19.68
N THR A 370 15.31 5.03 18.98
CA THR A 370 15.56 5.06 17.55
C THR A 370 14.45 4.31 16.83
N LEU A 371 13.85 4.93 15.83
CA LEU A 371 12.86 4.29 14.96
C LEU A 371 13.53 3.91 13.64
N VAL A 372 13.44 2.64 13.28
CA VAL A 372 13.84 2.13 11.97
C VAL A 372 12.56 1.79 11.19
N MET A 373 12.31 2.49 10.09
CA MET A 373 11.18 2.23 9.21
C MET A 373 11.68 1.55 7.93
N ALA A 374 11.01 0.50 7.47
CA ALA A 374 11.47 -0.27 6.31
C ALA A 374 10.38 -0.52 5.25
N SER A 375 10.66 -0.13 4.00
CA SER A 375 9.91 -0.51 2.79
C SER A 375 10.89 -1.07 1.76
N THR A 376 11.16 -2.38 1.82
CA THR A 376 12.20 -3.03 1.01
C THR A 376 11.77 -4.39 0.48
N THR A 377 12.56 -4.96 -0.43
CA THR A 377 12.38 -6.36 -0.88
C THR A 377 12.42 -7.34 0.29
N GLY A 378 11.84 -8.53 0.09
CA GLY A 378 11.71 -9.56 1.14
C GLY A 378 13.05 -9.92 1.77
N LYS A 379 14.07 -10.20 0.94
CA LYS A 379 15.43 -10.52 1.39
C LYS A 379 16.06 -9.40 2.23
N ASN A 380 15.91 -8.15 1.83
CA ASN A 380 16.47 -7.01 2.57
C ASN A 380 15.73 -6.77 3.88
N ARG A 381 14.41 -6.93 3.88
CA ARG A 381 13.58 -6.78 5.09
C ARG A 381 13.96 -7.81 6.15
N ASP A 382 14.20 -9.06 5.75
CA ASP A 382 14.63 -10.11 6.68
C ASP A 382 16.00 -9.80 7.29
N ARG A 383 16.95 -9.28 6.50
CA ARG A 383 18.26 -8.81 6.99
C ARG A 383 18.13 -7.62 7.95
N ILE A 384 17.27 -6.65 7.65
CA ILE A 384 17.00 -5.51 8.55
C ILE A 384 16.39 -6.00 9.85
N ARG A 385 15.43 -6.94 9.78
CA ARG A 385 14.78 -7.51 10.96
C ARG A 385 15.77 -8.26 11.85
N GLU A 386 16.64 -9.08 11.26
CA GLU A 386 17.70 -9.76 11.98
C GLU A 386 18.68 -8.77 12.63
N THR A 387 19.05 -7.72 11.90
CA THR A 387 19.93 -6.66 12.40
C THR A 387 19.29 -5.92 13.58
N VAL A 388 18.05 -5.45 13.46
CA VAL A 388 17.38 -4.70 14.53
C VAL A 388 17.14 -5.57 15.77
N ARG A 389 16.91 -6.88 15.61
CA ARG A 389 16.82 -7.82 16.76
C ARG A 389 18.03 -7.74 17.68
N SER A 390 19.22 -7.54 17.13
CA SER A 390 20.45 -7.40 17.93
C SER A 390 20.53 -6.08 18.73
N TYR A 391 19.74 -5.06 18.35
CA TYR A 391 19.72 -3.73 18.96
C TYR A 391 18.44 -3.44 19.78
N LEU A 392 17.56 -4.42 20.01
CA LEU A 392 16.34 -4.23 20.81
C LEU A 392 16.61 -3.73 22.23
N ARG A 393 17.73 -4.16 22.84
CA ARG A 393 18.17 -3.69 24.17
C ARG A 393 18.54 -2.20 24.19
N GLN A 394 18.87 -1.63 23.02
CA GLN A 394 19.18 -0.21 22.84
C GLN A 394 17.94 0.62 22.43
N ARG A 395 16.73 0.10 22.69
CA ARG A 395 15.45 0.78 22.40
C ARG A 395 15.25 1.16 20.93
N VAL A 396 15.79 0.34 20.01
CA VAL A 396 15.52 0.45 18.59
C VAL A 396 14.20 -0.24 18.27
N LYS A 397 13.23 0.50 17.71
CA LYS A 397 11.96 -0.05 17.22
C LYS A 397 12.01 -0.22 15.71
N LEU A 398 11.60 -1.37 15.20
CA LEU A 398 11.35 -1.59 13.78
C LEU A 398 9.87 -1.37 13.47
N SER A 399 9.57 -0.60 12.42
CA SER A 399 8.23 -0.46 11.84
C SER A 399 8.30 -0.81 10.35
N GLU A 400 7.63 -1.88 9.95
CA GLU A 400 7.56 -2.30 8.55
C GLU A 400 6.41 -1.56 7.87
N LEU A 401 6.70 -0.80 6.82
CA LEU A 401 5.70 -0.02 6.11
C LEU A 401 4.74 -0.94 5.34
N GLU A 402 3.51 -0.50 5.15
CA GLU A 402 2.48 -1.34 4.55
C GLU A 402 2.77 -1.71 3.09
N TYR A 403 3.33 -0.77 2.33
CA TYR A 403 3.81 -1.04 0.98
C TYR A 403 5.24 -1.57 1.00
N GLN A 404 5.45 -2.66 0.28
CA GLN A 404 6.74 -3.31 0.11
C GLN A 404 6.95 -3.55 -1.40
N PRO A 405 8.09 -3.14 -1.96
CA PRO A 405 8.39 -3.35 -3.38
C PRO A 405 8.58 -4.85 -3.66
N THR A 406 8.12 -5.29 -4.83
CA THR A 406 8.36 -6.64 -5.34
C THR A 406 9.81 -6.79 -5.79
N GLU A 407 10.39 -7.99 -5.66
CA GLU A 407 11.69 -8.29 -6.27
C GLU A 407 11.56 -8.22 -7.80
N SER A 408 12.51 -7.56 -8.46
CA SER A 408 12.64 -7.57 -9.91
C SER A 408 12.92 -9.02 -10.34
N ILE A 409 11.91 -9.70 -10.87
CA ILE A 409 12.11 -10.97 -11.56
C ILE A 409 12.76 -10.59 -12.90
N HIS A 410 14.09 -10.60 -12.92
CA HIS A 410 14.86 -10.49 -14.16
C HIS A 410 14.63 -11.69 -15.07
#